data_AF-A0A1B6F2A2-F1
#
_entry.id   AF-A0A1B6F2A2-F1
#
_cell.length_a   1.000
_cell.length_b   1.000
_cell.length_c   1.000
_cell.angle_alpha   90.00
_cell.angle_beta   90.00
_cell.angle_gamma   90.00
#
_symmetry.space_group_name_H-M   'P 1'
#
loop_
_entity.id
_entity.type
_entity.pdbx_description
1 polymer ?
#
loop_
_entity_poly.entity_id
_entity_poly.type
_entity_poly.pdbx_seq_one_letter_code
_entity_poly.pdbx_strand_id
1 'polypeptide(L)'
;ILPYYIGLGITDNDDVSGAFVTLRVFRVFRIFKFSRHSQGLRILGYTLKSCASELGFLVFSLAMAIIIFATVMFYAEKNVDGTNFTSIPAAFWYTIVTMTTLGYGDMVPE
;
A
#
# COMPACT_ATOMS: atom_id res chain seq x y z
N ILE A 1 0.68 -22.13 9.66
CA ILE A 1 0.58 -23.57 9.31
C ILE A 1 0.14 -23.76 7.86
N LEU A 2 -0.86 -23.01 7.38
CA LEU A 2 -1.38 -23.02 6.00
C LEU A 2 -0.32 -23.02 4.86
N PRO A 3 0.71 -22.15 4.83
CA PRO A 3 1.70 -22.15 3.74
C PRO A 3 2.66 -23.36 3.74
N TYR A 4 2.74 -24.12 4.84
CA TYR A 4 3.56 -25.33 4.89
C TYR A 4 2.84 -26.51 4.22
N TYR A 5 1.53 -26.65 4.44
CA TYR A 5 0.72 -27.71 3.83
C TYR A 5 0.48 -27.47 2.33
N ILE A 6 0.29 -26.22 1.90
CA ILE A 6 0.15 -25.91 0.46
C ILE A 6 1.46 -26.19 -0.30
N GLY A 7 2.62 -25.88 0.30
CA GLY A 7 3.91 -26.16 -0.31
C GLY A 7 4.23 -27.65 -0.45
N LEU A 8 3.61 -28.52 0.35
CA LEU A 8 3.89 -29.96 0.35
C LEU A 8 3.13 -30.71 -0.75
N GLY A 9 1.97 -30.19 -1.18
CA GLY A 9 1.15 -30.78 -2.27
C GLY A 9 1.47 -30.28 -3.68
N ILE A 10 2.38 -29.31 -3.82
CA ILE A 10 2.68 -28.62 -5.09
C ILE A 10 4.08 -28.97 -5.63
N THR A 11 4.82 -29.88 -4.98
CA THR A 11 6.24 -30.20 -5.22
C THR A 11 6.57 -30.85 -6.58
N ASP A 12 5.61 -31.06 -7.48
CA ASP A 12 5.82 -31.91 -8.68
C ASP A 12 5.75 -31.18 -10.05
N ASN A 13 5.68 -29.84 -10.10
CA ASN A 13 5.61 -29.11 -11.38
C ASN A 13 6.60 -27.94 -11.43
N ASP A 14 7.54 -27.90 -12.38
CA ASP A 14 8.54 -26.83 -12.48
C ASP A 14 7.93 -25.41 -12.72
N ASP A 15 6.70 -25.34 -13.24
CA ASP A 15 5.93 -24.09 -13.41
C ASP A 15 5.53 -23.41 -12.08
N VAL A 16 5.60 -24.12 -10.95
CA VAL A 16 5.13 -23.58 -9.65
C VAL A 16 6.23 -22.86 -8.86
N SER A 17 7.44 -22.69 -9.41
CA SER A 17 8.54 -21.91 -8.78
C SER A 17 8.11 -20.49 -8.39
N GLY A 18 7.37 -19.78 -9.27
CA GLY A 18 6.81 -18.45 -8.97
C GLY A 18 5.71 -18.48 -7.88
N ALA A 19 4.92 -19.55 -7.84
CA ALA A 19 3.92 -19.75 -6.81
C ALA A 19 4.57 -19.99 -5.43
N PHE A 20 5.71 -20.70 -5.37
CA PHE A 20 6.45 -20.87 -4.11
C PHE A 20 7.00 -19.56 -3.53
N VAL A 21 7.47 -18.63 -4.38
CA VAL A 21 7.91 -17.29 -3.92
C VAL A 21 6.72 -16.51 -3.36
N THR A 22 5.60 -16.51 -4.06
CA THR A 22 4.36 -15.87 -3.61
C THR A 22 3.86 -16.48 -2.28
N LEU A 23 3.85 -17.81 -2.16
CA LEU A 23 3.50 -18.54 -0.94
C LEU A 23 4.44 -18.24 0.25
N ARG A 24 5.68 -17.83 -0.03
CA ARG A 24 6.62 -17.40 1.02
C ARG A 24 6.18 -16.08 1.66
N VAL A 25 5.66 -15.13 0.87
CA VAL A 25 5.09 -13.86 1.37
C VAL A 25 3.90 -14.13 2.29
N PHE A 26 3.10 -15.16 2.01
CA PHE A 26 1.97 -15.53 2.87
C PHE A 26 2.37 -15.95 4.29
N ARG A 27 3.65 -16.20 4.57
CA ARG A 27 4.12 -16.45 5.95
C ARG A 27 4.01 -15.19 6.81
N VAL A 28 4.05 -13.99 6.24
CA VAL A 28 3.82 -12.72 6.96
C VAL A 28 2.45 -12.71 7.63
N PHE A 29 1.43 -13.36 7.05
CA PHE A 29 0.11 -13.48 7.69
C PHE A 29 0.15 -14.22 9.04
N ARG A 30 1.22 -14.95 9.37
CA ARG A 30 1.39 -15.50 10.72
C ARG A 30 1.47 -14.41 11.79
N ILE A 31 1.82 -13.17 11.44
CA ILE A 31 1.77 -12.02 12.36
C ILE A 31 0.35 -11.74 12.85
N PHE A 32 -0.69 -12.03 12.04
CA PHE A 32 -2.08 -11.96 12.51
C PHE A 32 -2.39 -12.99 13.60
N LYS A 33 -1.61 -14.06 13.75
CA LYS A 33 -1.74 -14.99 14.89
C LYS A 33 -1.35 -14.30 16.21
N PHE A 34 -0.42 -13.33 16.18
CA PHE A 34 -0.06 -12.49 17.34
C PHE A 34 -1.24 -11.63 17.82
N SER A 35 -2.17 -11.27 16.91
CA SER A 35 -3.43 -10.57 17.24
C SER A 35 -4.27 -11.28 18.31
N ARG A 36 -4.20 -12.62 18.37
CA ARG A 36 -4.99 -13.41 19.33
C ARG A 36 -4.44 -13.34 20.76
N HIS A 37 -3.13 -13.10 20.92
CA HIS A 37 -2.48 -13.07 22.23
C HIS A 37 -2.28 -11.65 22.76
N SER A 38 -2.29 -10.65 21.89
CA SER A 38 -2.24 -9.24 22.30
C SER A 38 -3.65 -8.68 22.49
N GLN A 39 -4.01 -8.37 23.75
CA GLN A 39 -5.26 -7.67 24.05
C GLN A 39 -5.31 -6.28 23.38
N GLY A 40 -4.16 -5.60 23.26
CA GLY A 40 -4.07 -4.29 22.59
C GLY A 40 -4.48 -4.33 21.12
N LEU A 41 -4.12 -5.38 20.37
CA LEU A 41 -4.49 -5.48 18.95
C LEU A 41 -5.99 -5.76 18.77
N ARG A 42 -6.62 -6.49 19.70
CA ARG A 42 -8.09 -6.65 19.74
C ARG A 42 -8.78 -5.32 19.99
N ILE A 43 -8.31 -4.55 20.98
CA ILE A 43 -8.88 -3.25 21.31
C ILE A 43 -8.78 -2.30 20.11
N LEU A 44 -7.61 -2.20 19.47
CA LEU A 44 -7.42 -1.42 18.25
C LEU A 44 -8.38 -1.86 17.14
N GLY A 45 -8.57 -3.16 16.94
CA GLY A 45 -9.54 -3.68 15.98
C GLY A 45 -10.99 -3.28 16.28
N TYR A 46 -11.40 -3.31 17.55
CA TYR A 46 -12.73 -2.86 17.97
C TYR A 46 -12.91 -1.36 17.76
N THR A 47 -11.91 -0.54 18.12
CA THR A 47 -11.93 0.91 17.91
C THR A 47 -11.98 1.24 16.42
N LEU A 48 -11.17 0.59 15.59
CA LEU A 48 -11.19 0.75 14.13
C LEU A 48 -12.53 0.35 13.54
N LYS A 49 -13.15 -0.72 14.02
CA LYS A 49 -14.50 -1.12 13.59
C LYS A 49 -15.55 -0.07 13.98
N SER A 50 -15.45 0.49 15.19
CA SER A 50 -16.36 1.53 15.67
C SER A 50 -16.25 2.80 14.85
N CYS A 51 -15.03 3.20 14.46
CA CYS A 51 -14.74 4.38 13.66
C CYS A 51 -14.58 4.09 12.17
N ALA A 52 -14.99 2.91 11.67
CA ALA A 52 -14.71 2.49 10.30
C ALA A 52 -15.38 3.40 9.26
N SER A 53 -16.59 3.87 9.56
CA SER A 53 -17.31 4.82 8.71
C SER A 53 -16.55 6.14 8.59
N GLU A 54 -16.14 6.71 9.73
CA GLU A 54 -15.39 7.98 9.82
C GLU A 54 -14.03 7.88 9.13
N LEU A 55 -13.30 6.80 9.39
CA LEU A 55 -12.02 6.50 8.74
C LEU A 55 -12.19 6.33 7.23
N GLY A 56 -13.28 5.71 6.78
CA GLY A 56 -13.61 5.58 5.36
C GLY A 56 -13.81 6.94 4.70
N PHE A 57 -14.58 7.85 5.32
CA PHE A 57 -14.74 9.21 4.83
C PHE A 57 -13.40 9.98 4.79
N LEU A 58 -12.56 9.82 5.81
CA LEU A 58 -11.22 10.43 5.85
C LEU A 58 -10.33 9.93 4.70
N VAL A 59 -10.27 8.61 4.50
CA VAL A 59 -9.46 8.03 3.41
C VAL A 59 -10.01 8.44 2.05
N PHE A 60 -11.33 8.52 1.90
CA PHE A 60 -11.96 8.98 0.67
C PHE A 60 -11.65 10.45 0.36
N SER A 61 -11.75 11.35 1.35
CA SER A 61 -11.43 12.77 1.15
C SER A 61 -9.94 12.98 0.85
N LEU A 62 -9.06 12.21 1.50
CA LEU A 62 -7.63 12.23 1.24
C LEU A 62 -7.30 11.68 -0.16
N ALA A 63 -7.97 10.63 -0.62
CA ALA A 63 -7.82 10.11 -1.98
C ALA A 63 -8.26 11.15 -3.04
N MET A 64 -9.38 11.84 -2.82
CA MET A 64 -9.82 12.95 -3.67
C MET A 64 -8.78 14.08 -3.70
N ALA A 65 -8.22 14.45 -2.54
CA ALA A 65 -7.15 15.44 -2.47
C ALA A 65 -5.93 14.99 -3.28
N ILE A 66 -5.49 13.74 -3.14
CA ILE A 66 -4.37 13.19 -3.92
C ILE A 66 -4.62 13.33 -5.43
N ILE A 67 -5.82 13.00 -5.91
CA ILE A 67 -6.14 13.09 -7.34
C ILE A 67 -6.05 14.54 -7.82
N ILE A 68 -6.60 15.49 -7.07
CA ILE A 68 -6.56 16.92 -7.41
C ILE A 68 -5.11 17.42 -7.45
N PHE A 69 -4.34 17.18 -6.38
CA PHE A 69 -2.95 17.64 -6.29
C PHE A 69 -2.05 16.98 -7.32
N ALA A 70 -2.20 15.68 -7.58
CA ALA A 70 -1.44 15.00 -8.62
C ALA A 70 -1.74 15.53 -10.02
N THR A 71 -3.00 15.90 -10.29
CA THR A 71 -3.38 16.53 -11.56
C THR A 71 -2.74 17.91 -11.69
N VAL A 72 -2.82 18.73 -10.63
CA VAL A 72 -2.17 20.05 -10.60
C VAL A 72 -0.67 19.94 -10.82
N MET A 73 0.00 19.02 -10.13
CA MET A 73 1.44 18.78 -10.27
C MET A 73 1.82 18.32 -11.68
N PHE A 74 1.06 17.39 -12.25
CA PHE A 74 1.30 16.95 -13.63
C PHE A 74 1.18 18.11 -14.63
N TYR A 75 0.19 18.99 -14.48
CA TYR A 75 0.05 20.15 -15.36
C TYR A 75 1.08 21.24 -15.12
N ALA A 76 1.53 21.45 -13.88
CA ALA A 76 2.60 22.38 -13.55
C ALA A 76 3.92 21.97 -14.21
N GLU A 77 4.25 20.69 -14.15
CA GLU A 77 5.50 20.11 -14.66
C GLU A 77 5.45 19.69 -16.12
N LYS A 78 4.30 19.82 -16.79
CA LYS A 78 4.10 19.28 -18.15
C LYS A 78 5.08 19.84 -19.19
N ASN A 79 5.59 21.05 -18.99
CA ASN A 79 6.45 21.74 -19.95
C ASN A 79 7.94 21.72 -19.56
N VAL A 80 8.30 21.00 -18.49
CA VAL A 80 9.70 20.83 -18.08
C VAL A 80 10.24 19.56 -18.75
N ASP A 81 11.44 19.62 -19.30
CA ASP A 81 12.08 18.47 -19.94
C ASP A 81 12.84 17.63 -18.89
N GLY A 82 12.59 16.32 -18.85
CA GLY A 82 13.29 15.40 -17.94
C GLY A 82 12.64 15.19 -16.57
N THR A 83 11.42 15.68 -16.36
CA THR A 83 10.68 15.50 -15.10
C THR A 83 10.20 14.06 -14.90
N ASN A 84 10.15 13.63 -13.63
CA ASN A 84 9.61 12.33 -13.23
C ASN A 84 8.06 12.29 -13.26
N PHE A 85 7.39 13.42 -13.51
CA PHE A 85 5.94 13.56 -13.61
C PHE A 85 5.42 13.19 -15.01
N THR A 86 5.69 11.94 -15.43
CA THR A 86 5.33 11.44 -16.78
C THR A 86 3.83 11.27 -17.01
N SER A 87 3.05 11.03 -15.94
CA SER A 87 1.61 10.80 -16.01
C SER A 87 0.93 11.12 -14.68
N ILE A 88 -0.39 11.30 -14.68
CA ILE A 88 -1.17 11.54 -13.44
C ILE A 88 -0.96 10.41 -12.41
N PRO A 89 -0.98 9.11 -12.78
CA PRO A 89 -0.67 8.04 -11.83
C PRO A 89 0.77 8.07 -11.31
N ALA A 90 1.75 8.52 -12.10
CA ALA A 90 3.13 8.69 -11.62
C ALA A 90 3.21 9.81 -10.57
N ALA A 91 2.44 10.90 -10.75
CA ALA A 91 2.35 12.00 -9.78
C ALA A 91 1.67 11.61 -8.46
N PHE A 92 0.95 10.48 -8.39
CA PHE A 92 0.39 9.98 -7.13
C PHE A 92 1.47 9.65 -6.11
N TRP A 93 2.61 9.08 -6.53
CA TRP A 93 3.68 8.75 -5.62
C TRP A 93 4.19 9.99 -4.88
N TYR A 94 4.57 11.03 -5.62
CA TYR A 94 4.96 12.32 -5.06
C TYR A 94 3.89 12.92 -4.14
N THR A 95 2.64 12.92 -4.59
CA THR A 95 1.54 13.54 -3.86
C THR A 95 1.24 12.82 -2.54
N ILE A 96 1.28 11.48 -2.54
CA ILE A 96 1.10 10.66 -1.34
C ILE A 96 2.25 10.92 -0.35
N VAL A 97 3.49 10.84 -0.80
CA VAL A 97 4.69 11.05 0.03
C VAL A 97 4.71 12.46 0.64
N THR A 98 4.28 13.47 -0.11
CA THR A 98 4.21 14.86 0.36
C THR A 98 3.07 15.09 1.34
N MET A 99 1.85 14.62 1.03
CA MET A 99 0.68 14.77 1.92
C MET A 99 0.81 13.98 3.22
N THR A 100 1.52 12.85 3.20
CA THR A 100 1.84 12.07 4.41
C THR A 100 3.10 12.55 5.12
N THR A 101 3.66 13.68 4.67
CA THR A 101 4.87 14.33 5.20
C THR A 101 6.08 13.40 5.33
N LEU A 102 6.18 12.40 4.46
CA LEU A 102 7.35 11.51 4.38
C LEU A 102 8.53 12.22 3.72
N GLY A 103 8.27 12.91 2.60
CA GLY A 103 9.25 13.78 1.94
C GLY A 103 10.55 13.09 1.53
N TYR A 104 10.50 11.93 0.86
CA TYR A 104 11.71 11.19 0.44
C TYR A 104 12.64 12.00 -0.47
N GLY A 105 12.10 12.91 -1.29
CA GLY A 105 12.88 13.75 -2.20
C GLY A 105 13.38 13.04 -3.46
N ASP A 106 12.86 11.85 -3.76
CA ASP A 106 13.13 11.08 -4.96
C ASP A 106 12.39 11.62 -6.21
N MET A 107 11.23 12.24 -5.99
CA MET A 107 10.51 13.02 -6.98
C MET A 107 10.24 14.40 -6.38
N VAL A 108 10.63 15.47 -7.08
CA VAL A 108 10.41 16.86 -6.67
C VAL A 108 10.15 17.68 -7.94
N PRO A 109 9.17 18.60 -7.94
CA PRO A 109 8.98 19.56 -9.03
C PRO A 109 10.16 20.54 -9.16
N GLU A 110 10.36 21.08 -10.36
CA GLU A 110 11.40 22.08 -10.66
C GLU A 110 10.85 23.52 -10.72
#